data_AF-A0A4P8IFL3-F1
#
_entry.id   AF-A0A4P8IFL3-F1
#
_cell.length_a   1.000
_cell.length_b   1.000
_cell.length_c   1.000
_cell.angle_alpha   90.00
_cell.angle_beta   90.00
_cell.angle_gamma   90.00
#
_symmetry.space_group_name_H-M   'P 1'
#
loop_
_entity.id
_entity.type
_entity.pdbx_description
1 polymer ?
#
loop_
_entity_poly.entity_id
_entity_poly.type
_entity_poly.pdbx_seq_one_letter_code
_entity_poly.pdbx_strand_id
1 'polypeptide(L)'
;MTQWGSKYLGDQGYTPIEILRYYYGESIYINTAEQISGIPASWPGHDLTIGSTGDKVRQMQEQLNRIAKDYPSIPTIPVDGSFGQQTADAVRTFQNVFGLGQTGIVDYPTWYKISEIYVAVSRIAELNP
;
A
#
# COMPACT_ATOMS: atom_id res chain seq x y z
N MET A 1 -16.03 27.40 20.29
CA MET A 1 -15.72 26.25 19.41
C MET A 1 -16.09 26.66 18.00
N THR A 2 -15.15 27.16 17.20
CA THR A 2 -15.49 27.73 15.88
C THR A 2 -15.43 26.62 14.84
N GLN A 3 -16.60 26.14 14.40
CA GLN A 3 -16.73 25.15 13.32
C GLN A 3 -16.09 25.62 11.98
N TRP A 4 -15.66 26.88 11.90
CA TRP A 4 -15.17 27.53 10.68
C TRP A 4 -13.76 28.11 10.80
N GLY A 5 -13.11 27.96 11.96
CA GLY A 5 -11.82 28.64 12.19
C GLY A 5 -10.71 28.16 11.26
N SER A 6 -10.67 26.85 10.93
CA SER A 6 -9.75 26.31 9.94
C SER A 6 -10.02 26.83 8.51
N LYS A 7 -11.29 27.02 8.12
CA LYS A 7 -11.65 27.60 6.83
C LYS A 7 -11.14 29.04 6.70
N TYR A 8 -11.39 29.87 7.71
CA TYR A 8 -10.94 31.26 7.70
C TYR A 8 -9.41 31.36 7.57
N LEU A 9 -8.67 30.53 8.31
CA LEU A 9 -7.21 30.48 8.18
C LEU A 9 -6.76 30.03 6.79
N GLY A 10 -7.46 29.05 6.19
CA GLY A 10 -7.23 28.66 4.80
C GLY A 10 -7.49 29.79 3.79
N ASP A 11 -8.58 30.55 3.97
CA ASP A 11 -8.92 31.73 3.15
C ASP A 11 -7.88 32.86 3.32
N GLN A 12 -7.15 32.90 4.44
CA GLN A 12 -6.02 33.80 4.70
C GLN A 12 -4.67 33.26 4.18
N GLY A 13 -4.66 32.10 3.52
CA GLY A 13 -3.47 31.51 2.90
C GLY A 13 -2.63 30.60 3.80
N TYR A 14 -3.13 30.25 5.00
CA TYR A 14 -2.43 29.29 5.86
C TYR A 14 -2.48 27.89 5.24
N THR A 15 -1.33 27.22 5.22
CA THR A 15 -1.22 25.81 4.80
C THR A 15 -1.85 24.88 5.85
N PRO A 16 -2.24 23.64 5.45
CA PRO A 16 -2.80 22.68 6.39
C PRO A 16 -1.96 22.45 7.65
N ILE A 17 -0.63 22.46 7.54
CA ILE A 17 0.26 22.27 8.70
C ILE A 17 0.25 23.49 9.63
N GLU A 18 0.21 24.70 9.09
CA GLU A 18 0.15 25.93 9.90
C GLU A 18 -1.18 26.05 10.64
N ILE A 19 -2.29 25.65 9.99
CA ILE A 19 -3.61 25.58 10.65
C ILE A 19 -3.58 24.59 11.82
N LEU A 20 -2.96 23.42 11.65
CA LEU A 20 -2.83 22.44 12.73
C LEU A 20 -1.98 22.98 13.89
N ARG A 21 -0.84 23.61 13.60
CA ARG A 21 0.00 24.22 14.64
C ARG A 21 -0.68 25.36 15.36
N TYR A 22 -1.51 26.14 14.66
CA TYR A 22 -2.32 27.20 15.28
C TYR A 22 -3.27 26.66 16.37
N TYR A 23 -3.89 25.50 16.16
CA TYR A 23 -4.85 24.93 17.12
C TYR A 23 -4.23 24.04 18.19
N TYR A 24 -3.15 23.34 17.85
CA TYR A 24 -2.62 22.26 18.68
C TYR A 24 -1.16 22.50 19.13
N GLY A 25 -0.60 23.66 18.78
CA GLY A 25 0.76 24.06 19.13
C GLY A 25 1.83 23.59 18.14
N GLU A 26 3.03 24.18 18.26
CA GLU A 26 4.18 23.93 17.38
C GLU A 26 4.75 22.51 17.48
N SER A 27 4.37 21.74 18.51
CA SER A 27 4.76 20.33 18.65
C SER A 27 4.05 19.40 17.67
N ILE A 28 3.05 19.89 16.91
CA ILE A 28 2.48 19.14 15.80
C ILE A 28 3.40 19.21 14.57
N TYR A 29 3.88 18.05 14.20
CA TYR A 29 4.51 17.76 12.92
C TYR A 29 3.65 16.72 12.22
N ILE A 30 3.29 16.96 10.95
CA ILE A 30 2.81 15.87 10.11
C ILE A 30 4.06 15.04 9.80
N ASN A 31 4.12 13.85 10.36
CA ASN A 31 4.96 12.81 9.79
C ASN A 31 4.38 12.47 8.42
N THR A 32 4.84 13.16 7.39
CA THR A 32 5.04 12.48 6.12
C THR A 32 6.18 11.54 6.41
N ALA A 33 5.86 10.34 6.88
CA ALA A 33 6.83 9.27 6.90
C ALA A 33 7.43 9.26 5.48
N GLU A 34 8.75 9.24 5.34
CA GLU A 34 9.47 9.35 4.05
C GLU A 34 9.20 8.12 3.13
N GLN A 35 7.94 7.64 3.05
CA GLN A 35 7.42 6.28 3.22
C GLN A 35 6.93 6.02 4.65
N ILE A 36 5.65 5.61 4.80
CA ILE A 36 5.19 4.77 5.92
C ILE A 36 6.32 3.76 6.16
N SER A 37 7.07 3.86 7.27
CA SER A 37 8.47 3.41 7.49
C SER A 37 8.75 1.88 7.41
N GLY A 38 8.05 1.21 6.52
CA GLY A 38 8.16 -0.19 6.18
C GLY A 38 7.47 -0.50 4.86
N ILE A 39 6.43 0.24 4.46
CA ILE A 39 5.64 -0.08 3.26
C ILE A 39 6.32 0.50 2.00
N PRO A 40 6.75 -0.35 1.04
CA PRO A 40 7.59 0.08 -0.07
C PRO A 40 6.91 1.04 -1.07
N ALA A 41 5.57 1.13 -1.09
CA ALA A 41 4.85 2.14 -1.85
C ALA A 41 3.38 2.31 -1.45
N SER A 42 2.86 3.51 -1.71
CA SER A 42 1.43 3.82 -1.61
C SER A 42 0.62 3.21 -2.76
N TRP A 43 -0.65 2.93 -2.45
CA TRP A 43 -1.66 2.50 -3.42
C TRP A 43 -1.82 3.53 -4.56
N PRO A 44 -1.94 3.11 -5.83
CA PRO A 44 -1.90 4.00 -6.99
C PRO A 44 -3.16 4.85 -7.22
N GLY A 45 -4.13 4.84 -6.30
CA GLY A 45 -5.38 5.60 -6.43
C GLY A 45 -6.46 4.91 -7.27
N HIS A 46 -6.19 3.70 -7.77
CA HIS A 46 -7.12 2.87 -8.52
C HIS A 46 -6.79 1.38 -8.34
N ASP A 47 -7.76 0.51 -8.61
CA ASP A 47 -7.60 -0.94 -8.50
C ASP A 47 -6.71 -1.49 -9.61
N LEU A 48 -5.89 -2.49 -9.29
CA LEU A 48 -5.18 -3.27 -10.31
C LEU A 48 -6.00 -4.53 -10.62
N THR A 49 -6.35 -4.69 -11.90
CA THR A 49 -7.17 -5.79 -12.40
C THR A 49 -6.65 -6.24 -13.76
N ILE A 50 -7.27 -7.25 -14.37
CA ILE A 50 -6.90 -7.73 -15.70
C ILE A 50 -6.88 -6.56 -16.69
N GLY A 51 -5.74 -6.40 -17.37
CA GLY A 51 -5.49 -5.31 -18.31
C GLY A 51 -4.78 -4.09 -17.72
N SER A 52 -4.66 -3.97 -16.40
CA SER A 52 -3.78 -2.98 -15.76
C SER A 52 -2.32 -3.24 -16.15
N THR A 53 -1.56 -2.17 -16.38
CA THR A 53 -0.13 -2.25 -16.72
C THR A 53 0.69 -1.18 -16.01
N GLY A 54 2.02 -1.35 -16.01
CA GLY A 54 2.97 -0.35 -15.53
C GLY A 54 3.66 -0.71 -14.22
N ASP A 55 4.40 0.25 -13.68
CA ASP A 55 5.33 0.01 -12.56
C ASP A 55 4.64 -0.46 -11.28
N LYS A 56 3.39 -0.05 -11.08
CA LYS A 56 2.60 -0.47 -9.91
C LYS A 56 2.19 -1.94 -9.97
N VAL A 57 1.92 -2.45 -11.17
CA VAL A 57 1.70 -3.89 -11.39
C VAL A 57 3.01 -4.65 -11.16
N ARG A 58 4.11 -4.17 -11.75
CA ARG A 58 5.44 -4.78 -11.60
C ARG A 58 5.84 -4.88 -10.14
N GLN A 59 5.71 -3.79 -9.40
CA GLN A 59 5.99 -3.73 -7.97
C GLN A 59 5.15 -4.72 -7.16
N MET A 60 3.85 -4.81 -7.44
CA MET A 60 2.97 -5.76 -6.77
C MET A 60 3.37 -7.21 -7.10
N GLN A 61 3.71 -7.52 -8.35
CA GLN A 61 4.20 -8.84 -8.77
C GLN A 61 5.49 -9.24 -8.04
N GLU A 62 6.45 -8.31 -7.88
CA GLU A 62 7.68 -8.53 -7.12
C GLU A 62 7.40 -8.86 -5.66
N GLN A 63 6.53 -8.08 -5.02
CA GLN A 63 6.14 -8.32 -3.62
C GLN A 63 5.45 -9.67 -3.47
N LEU A 64 4.49 -9.98 -4.36
CA LEU A 64 3.74 -11.22 -4.31
C LEU A 64 4.67 -12.43 -4.49
N ASN A 65 5.62 -12.37 -5.42
CA ASN A 65 6.62 -13.42 -5.63
C ASN A 65 7.58 -13.59 -4.44
N ARG A 66 7.94 -12.49 -3.76
CA ARG A 66 8.74 -12.59 -2.55
C ARG A 66 7.96 -13.31 -1.44
N ILE A 67 6.69 -13.00 -1.28
CA ILE A 67 5.79 -13.65 -0.31
C ILE A 67 5.61 -15.13 -0.64
N ALA A 68 5.45 -15.47 -1.92
CA ALA A 68 5.30 -16.86 -2.38
C ALA A 68 6.46 -17.78 -1.99
N LYS A 69 7.66 -17.24 -1.71
CA LYS A 69 8.79 -18.05 -1.19
C LYS A 69 8.50 -18.67 0.18
N ASP A 70 7.80 -17.96 1.05
CA ASP A 70 7.43 -18.42 2.40
C ASP A 70 6.01 -18.99 2.45
N TYR A 71 5.17 -18.64 1.47
CA TYR A 71 3.78 -19.10 1.31
C TYR A 71 3.60 -19.83 -0.02
N PRO A 72 4.07 -21.09 -0.15
CA PRO A 72 4.15 -21.80 -1.44
C PRO A 72 2.80 -22.16 -2.06
N SER A 73 1.68 -21.99 -1.34
CA SER A 73 0.35 -22.09 -1.92
C SER A 73 0.05 -20.94 -2.89
N ILE A 74 0.71 -19.79 -2.73
CA ILE A 74 0.60 -18.65 -3.64
C ILE A 74 1.51 -18.94 -4.85
N PRO A 75 0.95 -19.00 -6.08
CA PRO A 75 1.76 -19.27 -7.26
C PRO A 75 2.68 -18.08 -7.57
N THR A 76 3.92 -18.38 -7.99
CA THR A 76 4.83 -17.37 -8.56
C THR A 76 4.35 -16.96 -9.94
N ILE A 77 4.46 -15.67 -10.26
CA ILE A 77 3.98 -15.07 -11.50
C ILE A 77 5.08 -14.30 -12.23
N PRO A 78 4.96 -14.04 -13.55
CA PRO A 78 5.86 -13.14 -14.25
C PRO A 78 5.89 -11.74 -13.63
N VAL A 79 7.06 -11.11 -13.63
CA VAL A 79 7.25 -9.70 -13.22
C VAL A 79 7.44 -8.85 -14.48
N ASP A 80 6.36 -8.74 -15.25
CA ASP A 80 6.35 -8.09 -16.55
C ASP A 80 5.67 -6.71 -16.52
N GLY A 81 5.04 -6.35 -15.40
CA GLY A 81 4.23 -5.15 -15.28
C GLY A 81 2.89 -5.24 -16.02
N SER A 82 2.43 -6.44 -16.36
CA SER A 82 1.14 -6.69 -17.02
C SER A 82 0.25 -7.57 -16.15
N PHE A 83 -0.93 -7.07 -15.80
CA PHE A 83 -1.85 -7.79 -14.95
C PHE A 83 -2.72 -8.72 -15.82
N GLY A 84 -2.29 -9.97 -15.96
CA GLY A 84 -3.00 -11.02 -16.68
C GLY A 84 -3.77 -11.98 -15.78
N GLN A 85 -4.33 -13.04 -16.37
CA GLN A 85 -5.08 -14.07 -15.65
C GLN A 85 -4.25 -14.75 -14.55
N GLN A 86 -2.96 -15.04 -14.84
CA GLN A 86 -2.05 -15.64 -13.86
C GLN A 86 -1.87 -14.75 -12.62
N THR A 87 -1.74 -13.44 -12.82
CA THR A 87 -1.67 -12.45 -11.73
C THR A 87 -2.97 -12.44 -10.93
N ALA A 88 -4.13 -12.43 -11.60
CA ALA A 88 -5.43 -12.45 -10.93
C ALA A 88 -5.62 -13.71 -10.06
N ASP A 89 -5.19 -14.88 -10.55
CA ASP A 89 -5.28 -16.14 -9.82
C ASP A 89 -4.33 -16.17 -8.61
N ALA A 90 -3.12 -15.63 -8.75
CA ALA A 90 -2.19 -15.47 -7.64
C ALA A 90 -2.73 -14.54 -6.56
N VAL A 91 -3.32 -13.40 -6.96
CA VAL A 91 -3.97 -12.44 -6.05
C VAL A 91 -5.15 -13.09 -5.33
N ARG A 92 -5.96 -13.88 -6.03
CA ARG A 92 -7.08 -14.61 -5.42
C ARG A 92 -6.61 -15.59 -4.35
N THR A 93 -5.53 -16.32 -4.62
CA THR A 93 -4.94 -17.23 -3.65
C THR A 93 -4.35 -16.50 -2.45
N PHE A 94 -3.65 -15.38 -2.69
CA PHE A 94 -3.17 -14.51 -1.60
C PHE A 94 -4.33 -14.00 -0.73
N GLN A 95 -5.41 -13.52 -1.36
CA GLN A 95 -6.60 -13.05 -0.65
C GLN A 95 -7.19 -14.16 0.22
N ASN A 96 -7.31 -15.37 -0.31
CA ASN A 96 -7.77 -16.52 0.46
C ASN A 96 -6.85 -16.82 1.66
N VAL A 97 -5.53 -16.84 1.46
CA VAL A 97 -4.54 -17.13 2.52
C VAL A 97 -4.62 -16.11 3.66
N PHE A 98 -4.87 -14.83 3.36
CA PHE A 98 -4.89 -13.74 4.34
C PHE A 98 -6.29 -13.25 4.72
N GLY A 99 -7.34 -14.03 4.42
CA GLY A 99 -8.71 -13.76 4.89
C GLY A 99 -9.38 -12.55 4.24
N LEU A 100 -8.99 -12.19 3.02
CA LEU A 100 -9.61 -11.15 2.21
C LEU A 100 -10.67 -11.73 1.26
N GLY A 101 -11.50 -10.86 0.69
CA GLY A 101 -12.42 -11.23 -0.39
C GLY A 101 -11.66 -11.70 -1.63
N GLN A 102 -12.00 -12.88 -2.15
CA GLN A 102 -11.30 -13.57 -3.26
C GLN A 102 -11.65 -13.02 -4.65
N THR A 103 -11.51 -11.71 -4.83
CA THR A 103 -11.87 -11.01 -6.07
C THR A 103 -10.86 -11.24 -7.19
N GLY A 104 -9.59 -11.51 -6.86
CA GLY A 104 -8.47 -11.48 -7.81
C GLY A 104 -8.08 -10.05 -8.25
N ILE A 105 -8.67 -9.03 -7.63
CA ILE A 105 -8.41 -7.60 -7.87
C ILE A 105 -7.58 -7.06 -6.72
N VAL A 106 -6.55 -6.27 -7.02
CA VAL A 106 -5.78 -5.56 -5.99
C VAL A 106 -6.42 -4.19 -5.76
N ASP A 107 -7.40 -4.18 -4.87
CA ASP A 107 -8.02 -2.97 -4.32
C ASP A 107 -7.17 -2.37 -3.19
N TYR A 108 -7.65 -1.28 -2.59
CA TYR A 108 -6.94 -0.60 -1.49
C TYR A 108 -6.59 -1.56 -0.32
N PRO A 109 -7.52 -2.34 0.25
CA PRO A 109 -7.19 -3.31 1.29
C PRO A 109 -6.18 -4.37 0.86
N THR A 110 -6.31 -4.92 -0.35
CA THR A 110 -5.42 -5.96 -0.87
C THR A 110 -4.00 -5.43 -1.06
N TRP A 111 -3.84 -4.21 -1.61
CA TRP A 111 -2.54 -3.57 -1.79
C TRP A 111 -1.77 -3.46 -0.47
N TYR A 112 -2.41 -2.91 0.56
CA TYR A 112 -1.78 -2.70 1.85
C TYR A 112 -1.50 -4.01 2.57
N LYS A 113 -2.35 -5.03 2.41
CA LYS A 113 -2.07 -6.36 2.95
C LYS A 113 -0.86 -7.01 2.27
N ILE A 114 -0.72 -6.92 0.94
CA ILE A 114 0.47 -7.41 0.21
C ILE A 114 1.73 -6.71 0.76
N SER A 115 1.69 -5.38 0.87
CA SER A 115 2.81 -4.62 1.41
C SER A 115 3.18 -4.99 2.84
N GLU A 116 2.20 -5.14 3.73
CA GLU A 116 2.43 -5.57 5.13
C GLU A 116 3.13 -6.92 5.20
N ILE A 117 2.62 -7.91 4.47
CA ILE A 117 3.18 -9.27 4.47
C ILE A 117 4.57 -9.29 3.83
N TYR A 118 4.78 -8.55 2.73
CA TYR A 118 6.08 -8.41 2.10
C TYR A 118 7.16 -7.93 3.09
N VAL A 119 6.82 -6.93 3.91
CA VAL A 119 7.73 -6.41 4.94
C VAL A 119 8.00 -7.44 6.02
N ALA A 120 6.96 -8.12 6.49
CA ALA A 120 7.09 -9.16 7.52
C ALA A 120 8.03 -10.28 7.06
N VAL A 121 7.85 -10.80 5.85
CA VAL A 121 8.70 -11.89 5.33
C VAL A 121 10.12 -11.42 4.99
N SER A 122 10.29 -10.19 4.52
CA SER A 122 11.60 -9.64 4.19
C SER A 122 12.45 -9.45 5.44
N ARG A 123 11.87 -8.92 6.53
CA ARG A 123 12.55 -8.81 7.83
C ARG A 123 12.92 -10.17 8.42
N ILE A 124 12.08 -11.19 8.26
CA ILE A 124 12.41 -12.55 8.74
C ILE A 124 13.63 -13.10 8.01
N ALA A 125 13.75 -12.88 6.69
CA ALA A 125 14.92 -13.32 5.93
C ALA A 125 16.20 -12.58 6.31
N GLU A 126 16.13 -11.30 6.70
CA GLU A 126 17.28 -10.54 7.18
C GLU A 126 17.83 -11.06 8.53
N LEU A 127 17.00 -11.74 9.32
CA LEU A 127 17.38 -12.27 10.63
C LEU A 127 18.01 -13.68 10.57
N ASN A 128 17.87 -14.40 9.46
CA ASN A 128 18.37 -15.76 9.27
C ASN A 128 19.26 -15.86 7.99
N PRO A 129 20.51 -15.38 8.03
CA PRO A 129 21.45 -15.41 6.90
C PRO A 129 22.01 -16.80 6.58
#